data_AF-A0A0S8DD99-F1
#
_entry.id   AF-A0A0S8DD99-F1
#
_cell.length_a   1.000
_cell.length_b   1.000
_cell.length_c   1.000
_cell.angle_alpha   90.00
_cell.angle_beta   90.00
_cell.angle_gamma   90.00
#
_symmetry.space_group_name_H-M   'P 1'
#
loop_
_entity.id
_entity.type
_entity.pdbx_description
1 polymer ?
#
loop_
_entity_poly.entity_id
_entity_poly.type
_entity_poly.pdbx_seq_one_letter_code
_entity_poly.pdbx_strand_id
1 'polypeptide(L)'
;MARVNSEFIDEIRQSETFDAAACMHCGQCTAICPMGLDLLPRQLFLYVGAGLEDKVLENRETIFSCLLCRLCEENCPRDVSIAEDVRFLRNYINRKVYKLARN
;
A
#
# COMPACT_ATOMS: atom_id res chain seq x y z
N MET A 1 2.76 -1.39 20.80
CA MET A 1 1.74 -2.41 20.48
C MET A 1 1.03 -1.92 19.23
N ALA A 2 0.84 -2.74 18.20
CA ALA A 2 0.18 -2.29 16.98
C ALA A 2 -1.29 -1.93 17.30
N ARG A 3 -1.72 -0.71 16.94
CA ARG A 3 -3.06 -0.21 17.21
C ARG A 3 -3.86 -0.21 15.90
N VAL A 4 -5.08 -0.75 15.95
CA VAL A 4 -6.04 -0.63 14.85
C VAL A 4 -6.62 0.79 14.86
N ASN A 5 -6.58 1.47 13.72
CA ASN A 5 -7.20 2.77 13.52
C ASN A 5 -8.45 2.63 12.62
N SER A 6 -9.62 2.86 13.20
CA SER A 6 -10.90 2.82 12.48
C SER A 6 -11.04 3.94 11.45
N GLU A 7 -10.54 5.15 11.74
CA GLU A 7 -10.62 6.28 10.80
C GLU A 7 -9.80 6.00 9.53
N PHE A 8 -8.65 5.33 9.69
CA PHE A 8 -7.83 4.89 8.57
C PHE A 8 -8.56 3.88 7.68
N ILE A 9 -9.21 2.87 8.29
CA ILE A 9 -10.02 1.89 7.57
C ILE A 9 -11.16 2.59 6.81
N ASP A 10 -11.84 3.55 7.44
CA ASP A 10 -12.95 4.26 6.82
C ASP A 10 -12.48 5.12 5.64
N GLU A 11 -11.32 5.79 5.75
CA GLU A 11 -10.73 6.57 4.64
C GLU A 11 -10.32 5.68 3.46
N ILE A 12 -9.81 4.47 3.73
CA ILE A 12 -9.49 3.49 2.68
C ILE A 12 -10.76 2.95 2.02
N ARG A 13 -11.79 2.62 2.80
CA ARG A 13 -13.09 2.16 2.27
C ARG A 13 -13.80 3.21 1.43
N GLN A 14 -13.62 4.48 1.77
CA GLN A 14 -14.11 5.61 0.97
C GLN A 14 -13.28 5.83 -0.30
N SER A 15 -12.06 5.32 -0.35
CA SER A 15 -11.28 5.29 -1.58
C SER A 15 -11.83 4.19 -2.48
N GLU A 16 -12.31 4.55 -3.67
CA GLU A 16 -12.70 3.57 -4.70
C GLU A 16 -11.49 2.80 -5.27
N THR A 17 -10.28 3.21 -4.87
CA THR A 17 -9.02 2.75 -5.46
C THR A 17 -8.37 1.58 -4.72
N PHE A 18 -8.47 1.52 -3.38
CA PHE A 18 -7.72 0.54 -2.60
C PHE A 18 -8.64 -0.54 -2.00
N ASP A 19 -8.64 -1.72 -2.61
CA ASP A 19 -9.27 -2.92 -2.04
C ASP A 19 -8.23 -3.85 -1.39
N ALA A 20 -8.11 -3.74 -0.07
CA ALA A 20 -7.19 -4.58 0.70
C ALA A 20 -7.54 -6.08 0.62
N ALA A 21 -8.81 -6.42 0.42
CA ALA A 21 -9.29 -7.80 0.39
C ALA A 21 -9.02 -8.48 -0.96
N ALA A 22 -8.69 -7.73 -2.02
CA ALA A 22 -8.33 -8.29 -3.32
C ALA A 22 -7.02 -9.11 -3.28
N CYS A 23 -6.11 -8.78 -2.36
CA CYS A 23 -4.83 -9.47 -2.19
C CYS A 23 -4.98 -10.81 -1.46
N MET A 24 -4.58 -11.91 -2.11
CA MET A 24 -4.53 -13.24 -1.47
C MET A 24 -3.18 -13.57 -0.79
N HIS A 25 -2.30 -12.57 -0.67
CA HIS A 25 -0.98 -12.70 -0.03
C HIS A 25 -0.02 -13.76 -0.62
N CYS A 26 -0.12 -14.08 -1.93
CA CYS A 26 0.72 -15.10 -2.58
C CYS A 26 2.22 -14.74 -2.66
N GLY A 27 2.58 -13.46 -2.69
CA GLY A 27 3.97 -13.00 -2.72
C GLY A 27 4.61 -12.88 -4.11
N GLN A 28 3.87 -13.06 -5.20
CA GLN A 28 4.41 -12.92 -6.57
C GLN A 28 5.00 -11.51 -6.82
N CYS A 29 4.34 -10.48 -6.30
CA CYS A 29 4.78 -9.09 -6.39
C CYS A 29 6.17 -8.83 -5.78
N THR A 30 6.53 -9.61 -4.75
CA THR A 30 7.86 -9.59 -4.12
C THR A 30 8.90 -10.19 -5.04
N ALA A 31 8.63 -11.40 -5.53
CA ALA A 31 9.59 -12.18 -6.30
C ALA A 31 10.01 -11.47 -7.58
N ILE A 32 9.10 -10.71 -8.18
CA ILE A 32 9.34 -10.01 -9.45
C ILE A 32 9.89 -8.59 -9.28
N CYS A 33 9.90 -8.01 -8.06
CA CYS A 33 10.31 -6.62 -7.88
C CYS A 33 11.83 -6.45 -8.09
N PRO A 34 12.28 -5.66 -9.07
CA PRO A 34 13.71 -5.51 -9.36
C PRO A 34 14.45 -4.71 -8.29
N MET A 35 13.72 -3.90 -7.51
CA MET A 35 14.28 -3.09 -6.43
C MET A 35 14.56 -3.91 -5.16
N GLY A 36 14.08 -5.16 -5.09
CA GLY A 36 14.24 -5.98 -3.89
C GLY A 36 13.67 -5.31 -2.64
N LEU A 37 12.56 -4.57 -2.77
CA LEU A 37 11.96 -3.87 -1.63
C LEU A 37 11.53 -4.90 -0.58
N ASP A 38 12.22 -4.92 0.56
CA ASP A 38 11.94 -5.82 1.68
C ASP A 38 10.50 -5.67 2.21
N LEU A 39 9.93 -4.46 2.11
CA LEU A 39 8.52 -4.24 2.35
C LEU A 39 7.71 -4.64 1.11
N LEU A 40 7.15 -5.82 1.21
CA LEU A 40 6.41 -6.45 0.13
C LEU A 40 5.08 -5.72 -0.04
N PRO A 41 4.58 -5.52 -1.27
CA PRO A 41 3.19 -5.08 -1.47
C PRO A 41 2.22 -5.95 -0.67
N ARG A 42 2.48 -7.27 -0.60
CA ARG A 42 1.76 -8.20 0.30
C ARG A 42 1.61 -7.70 1.75
N GLN A 43 2.68 -7.17 2.35
CA GLN A 43 2.66 -6.70 3.75
C GLN A 43 1.91 -5.37 3.88
N LEU A 44 2.04 -4.48 2.90
CA LEU A 44 1.25 -3.24 2.86
C LEU A 44 -0.25 -3.54 2.86
N PHE A 45 -0.70 -4.45 2.00
CA PHE A 45 -2.10 -4.83 1.94
C PHE A 45 -2.58 -5.46 3.25
N LEU A 46 -1.73 -6.25 3.92
CA LEU A 46 -2.03 -6.81 5.24
C LEU A 46 -2.22 -5.69 6.28
N TYR A 47 -1.29 -4.74 6.35
CA TYR A 47 -1.37 -3.63 7.32
C TYR A 47 -2.56 -2.74 7.05
N VAL A 48 -2.82 -2.43 5.79
CA VAL A 48 -3.97 -1.64 5.35
C VAL A 48 -5.28 -2.35 5.70
N GLY A 49 -5.42 -3.63 5.32
CA GLY A 49 -6.63 -4.42 5.63
C GLY A 49 -6.87 -4.62 7.13
N ALA A 50 -5.81 -4.68 7.93
CA ALA A 50 -5.89 -4.75 9.38
C ALA A 50 -6.05 -3.39 10.08
N GLY A 51 -6.06 -2.28 9.33
CA GLY A 51 -6.15 -0.93 9.89
C GLY A 51 -4.93 -0.50 10.71
N LEU A 52 -3.77 -1.11 10.46
CA LEU A 52 -2.51 -0.84 11.18
C LEU A 52 -1.78 0.35 10.55
N GLU A 53 -2.37 1.54 10.67
CA GLU A 53 -1.82 2.78 10.10
C GLU A 53 -0.37 3.03 10.53
N ASP A 54 -0.06 2.85 11.82
CA ASP A 54 1.30 3.02 12.37
C ASP A 54 2.33 2.18 11.58
N LYS A 55 1.96 0.95 11.20
CA LYS A 55 2.82 0.06 10.40
C LYS A 55 2.98 0.54 8.97
N VAL A 56 1.96 1.13 8.37
CA VAL A 56 2.07 1.76 7.05
C VAL A 56 3.02 2.96 7.13
N LEU A 57 2.88 3.82 8.14
CA LEU A 57 3.69 5.03 8.32
C LEU A 57 5.15 4.75 8.70
N GLU A 58 5.41 3.70 9.49
CA GLU A 58 6.75 3.19 9.79
C GLU A 58 7.51 2.84 8.50
N ASN A 59 6.80 2.33 7.49
CA ASN A 59 7.40 1.87 6.23
C ASN A 59 7.23 2.84 5.06
N ARG A 60 6.98 4.12 5.36
CA ARG A 60 6.81 5.18 4.34
C ARG A 60 7.98 5.27 3.35
N GLU A 61 9.22 5.09 3.80
CA GLU A 61 10.41 5.16 2.92
C GLU A 61 10.33 4.10 1.82
N THR A 62 9.93 2.88 2.16
CA THR A 62 9.73 1.81 1.18
C THR A 62 8.52 2.06 0.27
N ILE A 63 7.46 2.68 0.79
CA ILE A 63 6.32 3.11 -0.04
C ILE A 63 6.79 4.15 -1.08
N PHE A 64 7.67 5.08 -0.71
CA PHE A 64 8.23 6.10 -1.62
C PHE A 64 9.37 5.60 -2.52
N SER A 65 10.02 4.47 -2.20
CA SER A 65 11.04 3.87 -3.07
C SER A 65 10.46 3.08 -4.25
N CYS A 66 9.17 2.73 -4.22
CA CYS A 66 8.51 2.07 -5.36
C CYS A 66 8.59 2.92 -6.65
N LEU A 67 9.02 2.32 -7.76
CA LEU A 67 9.15 3.05 -9.03
C LEU A 67 7.83 3.15 -9.80
N LEU A 68 6.74 2.57 -9.28
CA LEU A 68 5.44 2.47 -9.96
C LEU A 68 5.56 1.84 -11.36
N CYS A 69 6.49 0.90 -11.54
CA CYS A 69 6.77 0.25 -12.83
C CYS A 69 5.74 -0.81 -13.25
N ARG A 70 4.78 -1.14 -12.38
CA ARG A 70 3.65 -2.07 -12.63
C ARG A 70 3.99 -3.53 -12.92
N LEU A 71 5.26 -3.93 -12.91
CA LEU A 71 5.67 -5.33 -13.12
C LEU A 71 4.99 -6.32 -12.12
N CYS A 72 4.72 -5.86 -10.90
CA CYS A 72 3.98 -6.66 -9.91
C CYS A 72 2.48 -6.84 -10.23
N GLU A 73 1.85 -5.87 -10.90
CA GLU A 73 0.45 -5.93 -11.33
C GLU A 73 0.29 -6.91 -12.50
N GLU A 74 1.17 -6.79 -13.50
CA GLU A 74 1.18 -7.66 -14.70
C GLU A 74 1.31 -9.15 -14.36
N ASN A 75 1.91 -9.46 -13.21
CA ASN A 75 2.12 -10.82 -12.74
C ASN A 75 1.14 -11.23 -11.62
N CYS A 76 0.21 -10.36 -11.23
CA CYS A 76 -0.70 -10.65 -10.12
C CYS A 76 -1.78 -11.67 -10.55
N PRO A 77 -1.89 -12.84 -9.90
CA PRO A 77 -2.91 -13.85 -10.25
C PRO A 77 -4.34 -13.41 -9.88
N ARG A 78 -4.49 -12.29 -9.18
CA ARG A 78 -5.76 -11.72 -8.72
C ARG A 78 -6.07 -10.37 -9.36
N ASP A 79 -5.25 -9.92 -10.32
CA ASP A 79 -5.44 -8.66 -11.04
C ASP A 79 -5.57 -7.43 -10.12
N VAL A 80 -4.72 -7.40 -9.08
CA VAL A 80 -4.70 -6.30 -8.10
C VAL A 80 -3.91 -5.12 -8.66
N SER A 81 -4.48 -3.92 -8.55
CA SER A 81 -3.88 -2.64 -9.00
C SER A 81 -2.84 -2.09 -8.01
N ILE A 82 -1.82 -2.90 -7.70
CA ILE A 82 -0.79 -2.65 -6.68
C ILE A 82 -0.08 -1.28 -6.81
N ALA A 83 0.24 -0.84 -8.01
CA ALA A 83 0.92 0.44 -8.23
C ALA A 83 0.00 1.62 -7.94
N GLU A 84 -1.28 1.53 -8.31
CA GLU A 84 -2.27 2.57 -7.94
C GLU A 84 -2.55 2.55 -6.44
N ASP A 85 -2.56 1.38 -5.81
CA ASP A 85 -2.64 1.22 -4.36
C ASP A 85 -1.46 1.89 -3.63
N VAL A 86 -0.25 1.69 -4.14
CA VAL A 86 0.94 2.39 -3.62
C VAL A 86 0.85 3.90 -3.86
N ARG A 87 0.33 4.35 -5.01
CA ARG A 87 0.12 5.77 -5.30
C ARG A 87 -0.90 6.38 -4.34
N PHE A 88 -1.97 5.67 -4.04
CA PHE A 88 -2.96 6.06 -3.04
C PHE A 88 -2.30 6.25 -1.67
N LEU A 89 -1.50 5.28 -1.21
CA LEU A 89 -0.78 5.38 0.07
C LEU A 89 0.20 6.56 0.10
N ARG A 90 0.90 6.86 -0.99
CA ARG A 90 1.76 8.06 -1.08
C ARG A 90 0.96 9.34 -0.88
N ASN A 91 -0.20 9.44 -1.54
CA ASN A 91 -1.08 10.60 -1.39
C ASN A 91 -1.61 10.72 0.05
N TYR A 92 -2.01 9.60 0.65
CA TYR A 92 -2.43 9.53 2.05
C TYR A 92 -1.33 10.08 2.98
N ILE A 93 -0.10 9.58 2.85
CA ILE A 93 1.05 10.00 3.67
C ILE A 93 1.38 11.48 3.42
N ASN A 94 1.36 11.94 2.16
CA ASN A 94 1.59 13.34 1.82
C ASN A 94 0.60 14.28 2.50
N ARG A 95 -0.69 13.92 2.56
CA ARG A 95 -1.70 14.72 3.25
C ARG A 95 -1.57 14.67 4.78
N LYS A 96 -1.41 13.47 5.35
CA LYS A 96 -1.47 13.28 6.82
C LYS A 96 -0.16 13.65 7.51
N VAL A 97 0.98 13.23 6.96
CA VAL A 97 2.30 13.41 7.57
C VAL A 97 2.94 14.71 7.13
N TYR A 98 3.05 14.90 5.82
CA TYR A 98 3.78 16.05 5.26
C TYR A 98 2.92 17.30 5.07
N LYS A 99 1.60 17.19 5.28
CA LYS A 99 0.62 18.29 5.11
C LYS A 99 0.75 19.00 3.77
N LEU A 100 1.12 18.25 2.74
CA LEU A 100 1.23 18.75 1.38
C LEU A 100 -0.16 18.75 0.75
N ALA A 101 -0.68 19.93 0.47
CA ALA A 101 -1.90 20.08 -0.34
C ALA A 101 -1.54 19.78 -1.80
N ARG A 102 -2.25 18.82 -2.42
CA ARG A 102 -2.30 18.73 -3.88
C ARG A 102 -3.13 19.92 -4.36
N ASN A 103 -2.50 20.85 -5.08
CA ASN A 103 -3.23 21.69 -6.03
C ASN A 103 -3.86 20.79 -7.11
#